data_AF-A0A8C1H023-F1
#
_entry.id   AF-A0A8C1H023-F1
#
_cell.length_a   1.000
_cell.length_b   1.000
_cell.length_c   1.000
_cell.angle_alpha   90.00
_cell.angle_beta   90.00
_cell.angle_gamma   90.00
#
_symmetry.space_group_name_H-M   'P 1'
#
loop_
_entity.id
_entity.type
_entity.pdbx_description
1 polymer ?
#
loop_
_entity_poly.entity_id
_entity_poly.type
_entity_poly.pdbx_seq_one_letter_code
_entity_poly.pdbx_strand_id
1 'polypeptide(L)' 'LNSLIPSPVHYLSLVPLIEVLKTICCFASVFHVEGTSRYSLTFQQALELCQSLGYKLATHEQVNEAYKKDLRTCR' A
#
# COMPACT_ATOMS: atom_id res chain seq x y z
N LEU A 1 -26.08 6.46 -23.94
CA LEU A 1 -26.65 6.02 -22.65
C LEU A 1 -25.93 4.76 -22.21
N ASN A 2 -25.40 4.80 -20.98
CA ASN A 2 -24.96 3.67 -20.14
C ASN A 2 -23.84 2.77 -20.68
N SER A 3 -22.61 3.29 -20.70
CA SER A 3 -21.42 2.45 -20.57
C SER A 3 -21.33 2.00 -19.10
N LEU A 4 -21.62 0.73 -18.86
CA LEU A 4 -21.39 0.08 -17.57
C LEU A 4 -19.88 -0.01 -17.34
N ILE A 5 -19.33 1.00 -16.67
CA ILE A 5 -18.02 0.92 -16.04
C ILE A 5 -18.20 -0.07 -14.88
N PRO A 6 -17.57 -1.25 -14.89
CA PRO A 6 -17.71 -2.19 -13.78
C PRO A 6 -17.16 -1.51 -12.53
N SER A 7 -17.94 -1.51 -11.43
CA SER A 7 -17.50 -0.89 -10.19
C SER A 7 -16.23 -1.60 -9.68
N PRO A 8 -15.23 -0.86 -9.15
CA PRO A 8 -13.94 -1.42 -8.72
C PRO A 8 -14.05 -2.54 -7.67
N VAL A 9 -15.18 -2.63 -6.99
CA VAL A 9 -15.47 -3.60 -5.93
C VAL A 9 -15.62 -5.04 -6.44
N HIS A 10 -15.96 -5.27 -7.72
CA HIS A 10 -16.19 -6.62 -8.23
C HIS A 10 -14.91 -7.34 -8.71
N TYR A 11 -13.81 -6.61 -8.90
CA TYR A 11 -12.54 -7.19 -9.39
C TYR A 11 -11.63 -7.68 -8.25
N LEU A 12 -11.90 -7.26 -7.02
CA LEU A 12 -11.05 -7.52 -5.84
C LEU A 12 -11.21 -8.92 -5.22
N SER A 13 -12.20 -9.72 -5.65
CA SER A 13 -12.48 -11.04 -5.06
C SER A 13 -11.72 -12.21 -5.69
N LEU A 14 -11.01 -11.99 -6.80
CA LEU A 14 -10.40 -13.06 -7.61
C LEU A 14 -8.89 -12.91 -7.81
N VAL A 15 -8.28 -11.87 -7.23
CA VAL A 15 -6.85 -11.60 -7.38
C VAL A 15 -6.13 -12.03 -6.10
N PRO A 16 -5.09 -12.90 -6.17
CA PRO A 16 -4.23 -13.20 -5.03
C PRO A 16 -3.78 -11.91 -4.35
N LEU A 17 -3.76 -11.86 -3.01
CA LEU A 17 -3.36 -10.68 -2.22
C LEU A 17 -2.04 -10.04 -2.71
N ILE A 18 -1.14 -10.87 -3.25
CA ILE A 18 0.15 -10.49 -3.83
C ILE A 18 0.01 -9.59 -5.09
N GLU A 19 -1.02 -9.78 -5.90
CA GLU A 19 -1.28 -8.97 -7.11
C GLU A 19 -2.10 -7.70 -6.81
N VAL A 20 -2.90 -7.70 -5.74
CA VAL A 20 -3.53 -6.47 -5.24
C VAL A 20 -2.47 -5.48 -4.74
N LEU A 21 -1.42 -5.96 -4.07
CA LEU A 21 -0.29 -5.13 -3.62
C LEU A 21 0.48 -4.45 -4.78
N LYS A 22 0.60 -5.12 -5.94
CA LYS A 22 1.21 -4.49 -7.14
C LYS A 22 0.40 -3.31 -7.69
N THR A 23 -0.88 -3.23 -7.33
CA THR A 23 -1.83 -2.19 -7.80
C THR A 23 -2.04 -1.08 -6.77
N ILE A 24 -1.43 -1.17 -5.58
CA ILE A 24 -1.31 -0.02 -4.68
C ILE A 24 -0.34 0.93 -5.36
N CYS A 25 -0.80 2.15 -5.66
CA CYS A 25 0.01 3.17 -6.31
C CYS A 25 1.29 3.41 -5.50
N CYS A 26 2.37 2.75 -5.92
CA CYS A 26 3.67 2.88 -5.29
C CYS A 26 4.24 4.21 -5.76
N PHE A 27 4.11 5.25 -4.94
CA PHE A 27 4.68 6.55 -5.23
C PHE A 27 6.18 6.48 -4.96
N ALA A 28 6.99 6.49 -6.02
CA ALA A 28 8.44 6.27 -5.94
C ALA A 28 8.82 4.96 -5.20
N SER A 29 8.07 3.88 -5.42
CA SER A 29 8.25 2.56 -4.74
C SER A 29 7.92 2.54 -3.24
N VAL A 30 7.30 3.59 -2.71
CA VAL A 30 6.81 3.65 -1.33
C VAL A 30 5.29 3.53 -1.31
N PHE A 31 4.77 2.79 -0.35
CA PHE A 31 3.34 2.66 -0.07
C PHE A 31 3.07 2.71 1.44
N HIS A 32 1.83 3.00 1.80
CA HIS A 32 1.36 2.98 3.18
C HIS A 32 0.57 1.71 3.45
N VAL A 33 0.81 1.06 4.60
CA VAL A 33 0.09 -0.15 5.03
C VAL A 33 -0.24 -0.07 6.52
N GLU A 34 -1.43 -0.54 6.89
CA GLU A 34 -1.91 -0.61 8.28
C GLU A 34 -2.17 -2.08 8.66
N GLY A 35 -2.12 -2.38 9.96
CA GLY A 35 -2.58 -3.66 10.49
C GLY A 35 -4.11 -3.75 10.53
N THR A 36 -4.63 -4.86 11.05
CA THR A 36 -6.08 -5.14 11.06
C THR A 36 -6.91 -4.14 11.87
N SER A 37 -6.28 -3.44 12.82
CA SER A 37 -6.89 -2.33 13.57
C SER A 37 -5.98 -1.11 13.59
N ARG A 38 -6.55 0.06 13.92
CA ARG A 38 -5.81 1.34 13.93
C ARG A 38 -4.65 1.28 14.95
N TYR A 39 -3.45 1.70 14.53
CA TYR A 39 -2.23 1.70 15.36
C TYR A 39 -1.87 0.33 15.97
N SER A 40 -2.17 -0.76 15.25
CA SER A 40 -1.99 -2.12 15.75
C SER A 40 -0.60 -2.72 15.53
N LEU A 41 0.29 -2.05 14.80
CA LEU A 41 1.62 -2.54 14.49
C LEU A 41 2.66 -1.88 15.37
N THR A 42 3.47 -2.70 16.05
CA THR A 42 4.74 -2.28 16.65
C THR A 42 5.81 -2.13 15.56
N PHE A 43 6.96 -1.51 15.89
CA PHE A 43 8.08 -1.37 14.96
C PHE A 43 8.57 -2.72 14.41
N GLN A 44 8.71 -3.73 15.29
CA GLN A 44 9.16 -5.06 14.89
C GLN A 44 8.15 -5.74 13.94
N GLN A 45 6.86 -5.65 14.25
CA GLN A 45 5.80 -6.17 13.37
C GLN A 45 5.78 -5.46 12.01
N ALA A 46 6.02 -4.15 11.97
CA ALA A 46 6.11 -3.40 10.72
C ALA A 46 7.32 -3.85 9.87
N LEU A 47 8.46 -4.15 10.50
CA LEU A 47 9.65 -4.67 9.82
C LEU A 47 9.38 -6.05 9.21
N GLU A 48 8.82 -6.97 9.99
CA GLU A 48 8.45 -8.33 9.55
C GLU A 48 7.39 -8.28 8.44
N LEU A 49 6.39 -7.41 8.57
CA LEU A 49 5.37 -7.20 7.55
C LEU A 49 6.01 -6.77 6.22
N CYS A 50 6.82 -5.72 6.22
CA CYS A 50 7.50 -5.28 4.99
C CYS A 50 8.33 -6.40 4.36
N GLN A 51 9.10 -7.14 5.16
CA GLN A 51 9.90 -8.27 4.67
C GLN A 51 9.04 -9.39 4.08
N SER A 52 7.93 -9.74 4.72
CA SER A 52 6.99 -10.77 4.23
C SER A 52 6.38 -10.42 2.85
N LEU A 53 6.29 -9.13 2.55
CA LEU A 53 5.82 -8.61 1.27
C LEU A 53 6.93 -8.48 0.23
N GLY A 54 8.19 -8.77 0.58
CA GLY A 54 9.35 -8.55 -0.30
C GLY A 54 9.85 -7.11 -0.34
N TYR A 55 9.46 -6.29 0.64
CA TYR A 55 9.85 -4.88 0.77
C TYR A 55 10.71 -4.65 2.02
N LYS A 56 11.13 -3.40 2.21
CA LYS A 56 11.83 -2.93 3.41
C LYS A 56 11.10 -1.69 3.94
N LEU A 57 11.26 -1.40 5.23
CA LEU A 57 10.84 -0.10 5.76
C LEU A 57 11.54 1.01 4.98
N ALA A 58 10.76 2.00 4.56
CA ALA A 58 11.28 3.12 3.78
C ALA A 58 12.25 3.96 4.62
N THR A 59 13.33 4.42 3.99
CA THR A 59 14.21 5.42 4.61
C THR A 59 13.55 6.80 4.56
N HIS A 60 14.07 7.73 5.36
CA HIS A 60 13.60 9.11 5.36
C HIS A 60 13.70 9.74 3.96
N GLU A 61 14.79 9.47 3.23
CA GLU A 61 14.99 9.97 1.85
C GLU A 61 13.92 9.42 0.90
N GLN A 62 13.59 8.13 1.01
CA GLN A 62 12.56 7.50 0.18
C GLN A 62 11.17 8.07 0.47
N VAL A 63 10.85 8.32 1.75
CA VAL A 63 9.59 8.97 2.14
C VAL A 63 9.51 10.39 1.58
N ASN A 64 10.61 11.15 1.60
CA ASN A 64 10.66 12.49 1.03
C ASN A 64 10.45 12.49 -0.49
N GLU A 65 11.05 11.55 -1.22
CA GLU A 65 10.82 11.41 -2.65
C GLU A 65 9.37 11.02 -2.96
N ALA A 66 8.78 10.11 -2.17
CA ALA A 66 7.37 9.76 -2.31
C ALA A 66 6.45 10.96 -2.02
N TYR A 67 6.77 11.78 -1.01
CA TYR A 67 6.07 13.01 -0.70
C TYR A 67 6.13 14.02 -1.85
N LYS A 68 7.28 14.16 -2.53
CA LYS A 68 7.39 15.00 -3.74
C LYS A 68 6.58 14.48 -4.92
N LYS A 69 6.18 13.21 -4.88
CA LYS A 69 5.30 12.55 -5.87
C LYS A 69 3.85 12.43 -5.39
N ASP A 70 3.43 13.30 -4.47
CA ASP A 70 2.06 13.38 -3.93
C ASP A 70 1.60 12.21 -3.06
N LEU A 71 2.53 11.40 -2.52
CA LEU A 71 2.18 10.52 -1.41
C LEU A 71 1.80 11.37 -0.19
N ARG A 72 0.53 11.35 0.16
CA ARG A 72 -0.06 12.04 1.31
C ARG A 72 -0.93 11.06 2.08
N THR A 73 -0.73 10.97 3.38
CA THR A 73 -1.59 10.22 4.31
C THR A 73 -1.70 11.00 5.61
N CYS A 74 -2.81 10.84 6.33
CA CYS A 74 -3.09 11.49 7.62
C CYS A 74 -3.42 10.39 8.64
N ARG A 75 -2.45 9.52 8.85
CA ARG A 75 -2.56 8.35 9.71
C ARG A 75 -1.45 8.37 10.75
#